data_AF-A0A925TX97-F1
#
_entry.id   AF-A0A925TX97-F1
#
_cell.length_a   1.000
_cell.length_b   1.000
_cell.length_c   1.000
_cell.angle_alpha   90.00
_cell.angle_beta   90.00
_cell.angle_gamma   90.00
#
_symmetry.space_group_name_H-M   'P 1'
#
loop_
_entity.id
_entity.type
_entity.pdbx_description
1 polymer ?
#
loop_
_entity_poly.entity_id
_entity_poly.type
_entity_poly.pdbx_seq_one_letter_code
_entity_poly.pdbx_strand_id
1 'polypeptide(L)'
;MQKFFLCLFFSTLFIVNTKADSPITSTYIYPAYLDYEIVNYAIETGSVDEKIASYLSDENNLMDVKVAVINAIGWNYEGNKNSHVFLDHLAKQNNTTAEKLNKNDLSGSNLLCFGYLLAMDDYFNIAESFEIVTMAKEKLNTSYTAHLVHAIVGAQKEFDYNWCGIWQITRNVLTNNSLKRDMRTTAIQSVVDYMILYKSYCLVAE
;
A
#
# COMPACT_ATOMS: atom_id res chain seq x y z
N MET A 1 58.60 -14.31 36.44
CA MET A 1 58.43 -14.41 34.97
C MET A 1 56.96 -14.28 34.66
N GLN A 2 56.55 -13.10 34.19
CA GLN A 2 55.17 -12.69 33.97
C GLN A 2 54.76 -13.11 32.56
N LYS A 3 53.81 -14.05 32.41
CA LYS A 3 53.29 -14.46 31.11
C LYS A 3 52.12 -13.56 30.74
N PHE A 4 52.34 -12.69 29.75
CA PHE A 4 51.28 -11.90 29.11
C PHE A 4 50.41 -12.86 28.28
N PHE A 5 49.15 -13.02 28.64
CA PHE A 5 48.14 -13.63 27.77
C PHE A 5 47.50 -12.52 26.93
N LEU A 6 47.75 -12.56 25.62
CA LEU A 6 47.12 -11.69 24.65
C LEU A 6 45.72 -12.24 24.34
N CYS A 7 44.67 -11.67 24.93
CA CYS A 7 43.29 -11.99 24.56
C CYS A 7 42.94 -11.29 23.24
N LEU A 8 42.89 -12.05 22.15
CA LEU A 8 42.30 -11.61 20.88
C LEU A 8 40.78 -11.48 21.05
N PHE A 9 40.28 -10.25 21.05
CA PHE A 9 38.84 -9.97 20.98
C PHE A 9 38.39 -10.16 19.53
N PHE A 10 37.79 -11.32 19.23
CA PHE A 10 37.06 -11.53 17.97
C PHE A 10 35.75 -10.74 18.05
N SER A 11 35.72 -9.52 17.52
CA SER A 11 34.47 -8.80 17.33
C SER A 11 33.70 -9.44 16.18
N THR A 12 32.74 -10.32 16.50
CA THR A 12 31.73 -10.76 15.55
C THR A 12 30.91 -9.55 15.14
N LEU A 13 31.15 -9.03 13.94
CA LEU A 13 30.23 -8.13 13.24
C LEU A 13 28.93 -8.89 13.03
N PHE A 14 27.98 -8.72 13.94
CA PHE A 14 26.59 -9.05 13.69
C PHE A 14 26.13 -8.13 12.56
N ILE A 15 26.03 -8.67 11.35
CA ILE A 15 25.24 -8.04 10.29
C ILE A 15 23.78 -8.16 10.76
N VAL A 16 23.32 -7.15 11.49
CA VAL A 16 21.88 -6.95 11.67
C VAL A 16 21.32 -6.70 10.28
N ASN A 17 20.59 -7.69 9.75
CA ASN A 17 19.70 -7.42 8.62
C ASN A 17 18.63 -6.48 9.16
N THR A 18 18.82 -5.18 9.00
CA THR A 18 17.79 -4.19 9.25
C THR A 18 16.68 -4.47 8.24
N LYS A 19 15.68 -5.26 8.65
CA LYS A 19 14.44 -5.43 7.91
C LYS A 19 13.63 -4.14 8.05
N ALA A 20 14.04 -3.10 7.32
CA ALA A 20 13.36 -1.81 7.30
C ALA A 20 12.26 -1.75 6.22
N ASP A 21 12.24 -2.74 5.32
CA ASP A 21 11.39 -2.74 4.13
C ASP A 21 10.17 -3.64 4.37
N SER A 22 8.97 -3.08 4.20
CA SER A 22 7.68 -3.76 4.37
C SER A 22 6.89 -3.77 3.06
N PRO A 23 5.90 -4.67 2.89
CA PRO A 23 5.07 -4.76 1.68
C PRO A 23 4.53 -3.44 1.14
N ILE A 24 4.02 -2.56 2.00
CA ILE A 24 3.50 -1.26 1.58
C ILE A 24 4.63 -0.29 1.20
N THR A 25 5.71 -0.25 1.99
CA THR A 25 6.77 0.76 1.83
C THR A 25 7.75 0.45 0.69
N SER A 26 7.67 -0.77 0.14
CA SER A 26 8.64 -1.31 -0.82
C SER A 26 8.03 -1.70 -2.16
N THR A 27 6.77 -1.36 -2.39
CA THR A 27 6.10 -1.56 -3.69
C THR A 27 5.84 -0.21 -4.36
N TYR A 28 6.51 0.03 -5.49
CA TYR A 28 6.49 1.31 -6.19
C TYR A 28 5.65 1.22 -7.47
N ILE A 29 4.37 1.60 -7.36
CA ILE A 29 3.39 1.63 -8.44
C ILE A 29 3.54 2.88 -9.30
N TYR A 30 3.79 4.03 -8.68
CA TYR A 30 3.74 5.33 -9.36
C TYR A 30 4.70 5.51 -10.55
N PRO A 31 5.91 4.89 -10.61
CA PRO A 31 6.83 5.09 -11.74
C PRO A 31 6.23 4.65 -13.07
N ALA A 32 5.28 3.71 -13.04
CA ALA A 32 4.57 3.26 -14.23
C ALA A 32 3.58 4.29 -14.80
N TYR A 33 3.35 5.43 -14.13
CA TYR A 33 2.33 6.44 -14.47
C TYR A 33 2.88 7.87 -14.51
N LEU A 34 4.20 8.05 -14.66
CA LEU A 34 4.83 9.38 -14.74
C LEU A 34 4.39 10.21 -15.96
N ASP A 35 3.69 9.60 -16.92
CA ASP A 35 3.02 10.29 -18.04
C ASP A 35 1.75 11.05 -17.61
N TYR A 36 1.24 10.82 -16.40
CA TYR A 36 0.12 11.59 -15.84
C TYR A 36 0.66 12.77 -15.02
N GLU A 37 0.29 13.99 -15.42
CA GLU A 37 0.72 15.23 -14.72
C GLU A 37 0.38 15.22 -13.22
N ILE A 38 -0.78 14.65 -12.85
CA ILE A 38 -1.18 14.57 -11.45
C ILE A 38 -0.26 13.67 -10.61
N VAL A 39 0.36 12.65 -11.20
CA VAL A 39 1.31 11.78 -10.50
C VAL A 39 2.60 12.55 -10.21
N ASN A 40 3.12 13.30 -11.17
CA ASN A 40 4.28 14.17 -10.94
C ASN A 40 3.97 15.25 -9.89
N TYR A 41 2.78 15.86 -9.96
CA TYR A 41 2.32 16.81 -8.97
C TYR A 41 2.29 16.22 -7.55
N ALA A 42 1.85 14.97 -7.42
CA ALA A 42 1.81 14.26 -6.15
C ALA A 42 3.22 13.98 -5.59
N ILE A 43 4.19 13.66 -6.45
CA ILE A 43 5.62 13.52 -6.06
C ILE A 43 6.15 14.86 -5.52
N GLU A 44 5.90 15.95 -6.23
CA GLU A 44 6.39 17.29 -5.86
C GLU A 44 5.77 17.79 -4.55
N THR A 45 4.48 17.51 -4.35
CA THR A 45 3.71 18.01 -3.20
C THR A 45 3.91 17.14 -1.95
N GLY A 46 4.13 15.83 -2.11
CA GLY A 46 4.36 14.90 -1.01
C GLY A 46 3.21 14.77 0.00
N SER A 47 2.03 15.30 -0.32
CA SER A 47 0.85 15.28 0.55
C SER A 47 -0.43 15.48 -0.25
N VAL A 48 -1.57 15.09 0.33
CA VAL A 48 -2.90 15.34 -0.26
C VAL A 48 -3.29 16.80 0.01
N ASP A 49 -3.50 17.54 -1.07
CA ASP A 49 -4.11 18.87 -1.08
C ASP A 49 -5.49 18.82 -1.77
N GLU A 50 -6.13 19.99 -1.97
CA GLU A 50 -7.44 20.05 -2.60
C GLU A 50 -7.44 19.52 -4.05
N LYS A 51 -6.35 19.72 -4.80
CA LYS A 51 -6.24 19.26 -6.19
C LYS A 51 -6.16 17.74 -6.24
N ILE A 52 -5.31 17.14 -5.40
CA ILE A 52 -5.19 15.68 -5.28
C ILE A 52 -6.49 15.10 -4.74
N ALA A 53 -7.08 15.67 -3.69
CA ALA A 53 -8.33 15.18 -3.11
C ALA A 53 -9.47 15.19 -4.14
N SER A 54 -9.59 16.26 -4.92
CA SER A 54 -10.56 16.36 -6.02
C SER A 54 -10.30 15.32 -7.11
N TYR A 55 -9.03 15.08 -7.46
CA TYR A 55 -8.68 14.06 -8.46
C TYR A 55 -9.03 12.63 -7.97
N LEU A 56 -8.71 12.33 -6.72
CA LEU A 56 -8.98 11.04 -6.10
C LEU A 56 -10.50 10.78 -5.94
N SER A 57 -11.30 11.82 -5.67
CA SER A 57 -12.75 11.70 -5.45
C SER A 57 -13.58 11.67 -6.73
N ASP A 58 -13.04 12.09 -7.87
CA ASP A 58 -13.75 12.08 -9.16
C ASP A 58 -13.81 10.67 -9.77
N GLU A 59 -15.02 10.10 -9.86
CA GLU A 59 -15.27 8.76 -10.40
C GLU A 59 -14.91 8.57 -11.88
N ASN A 60 -14.69 9.66 -12.63
CA ASN A 60 -14.27 9.59 -14.04
C ASN A 60 -12.77 9.29 -14.19
N ASN A 61 -11.97 9.50 -13.14
CA ASN A 61 -10.53 9.24 -13.16
C ASN A 61 -10.24 7.74 -13.00
N LEU A 62 -9.24 7.26 -13.73
CA LEU A 62 -8.84 5.85 -13.72
C LEU A 62 -8.34 5.42 -12.33
N MET A 63 -8.84 4.27 -11.86
CA MET A 63 -8.54 3.73 -10.54
C MET A 63 -7.04 3.49 -10.31
N ASP A 64 -6.37 2.91 -11.31
CA ASP A 64 -4.94 2.60 -11.24
C ASP A 64 -4.07 3.86 -11.18
N VAL A 65 -4.48 4.94 -11.84
CA VAL A 65 -3.84 6.26 -11.72
C VAL A 65 -4.08 6.87 -10.34
N LYS A 66 -5.28 6.75 -9.76
CA LYS A 66 -5.53 7.20 -8.37
C LYS A 66 -4.62 6.48 -7.36
N VAL A 67 -4.47 5.16 -7.52
CA VAL A 67 -3.54 4.36 -6.71
C VAL A 67 -2.09 4.80 -6.92
N ALA A 68 -1.70 5.10 -8.16
CA ALA A 68 -0.38 5.65 -8.46
C ALA A 68 -0.13 7.01 -7.82
N VAL A 69 -1.13 7.90 -7.80
CA VAL A 69 -1.05 9.20 -7.10
C VAL A 69 -0.78 9.01 -5.61
N ILE A 70 -1.51 8.11 -4.94
CA ILE A 70 -1.30 7.81 -3.52
C ILE A 70 0.08 7.20 -3.28
N ASN A 71 0.51 6.29 -4.15
CA ASN A 71 1.83 5.68 -4.06
C ASN A 71 2.97 6.68 -4.31
N ALA A 72 2.76 7.71 -5.16
CA ALA A 72 3.71 8.80 -5.40
C ALA A 72 3.88 9.73 -4.19
N ILE A 73 2.80 9.99 -3.45
CA ILE A 73 2.86 10.73 -2.17
C ILE A 73 3.75 9.98 -1.18
N GLY A 74 3.65 8.64 -1.18
CA GLY A 74 4.46 7.77 -0.34
C GLY A 74 4.02 7.78 1.12
N TRP A 75 4.93 7.32 1.98
CA TRP A 75 4.74 7.14 3.42
C TRP A 75 5.78 7.99 4.18
N ASN A 76 5.48 8.32 5.42
CA ASN A 76 6.41 8.97 6.35
C ASN A 76 6.49 8.14 7.63
N TYR A 77 7.70 7.94 8.17
CA TYR A 77 7.90 7.25 9.44
C TYR A 77 7.20 7.96 10.62
N GLU A 78 7.17 9.29 10.60
CA GLU A 78 6.43 10.09 11.60
C GLU A 78 4.90 10.05 11.40
N GLY A 79 4.45 9.35 10.37
CA GLY A 79 3.08 9.32 9.90
C GLY A 79 2.71 10.53 9.06
N ASN A 80 1.60 10.40 8.33
CA ASN A 80 1.02 11.49 7.54
C ASN A 80 -0.46 11.63 7.92
N LYS A 81 -1.11 12.70 7.47
CA LYS A 81 -2.55 12.93 7.70
C LYS A 81 -3.32 13.02 6.39
N ASN A 82 -2.81 12.39 5.34
CA ASN A 82 -3.36 12.49 4.00
C ASN A 82 -4.76 11.85 3.93
N SER A 83 -4.96 10.75 4.67
CA SER A 83 -6.27 10.11 4.84
C SER A 83 -7.29 11.05 5.48
N HIS A 84 -6.90 11.87 6.45
CA HIS A 84 -7.79 12.81 7.13
C HIS A 84 -8.20 13.94 6.20
N VAL A 85 -7.24 14.52 5.45
CA VAL A 85 -7.54 15.55 4.45
C VAL A 85 -8.50 15.03 3.39
N PHE A 86 -8.29 13.80 2.92
CA PHE A 86 -9.18 13.18 1.94
C PHE A 86 -10.57 12.88 2.53
N LEU A 87 -10.66 12.40 3.76
CA LEU A 87 -11.94 12.14 4.43
C LEU A 87 -12.74 13.43 4.63
N ASP A 88 -12.08 14.53 5.01
CA ASP A 88 -12.71 15.85 5.11
C ASP A 88 -13.23 16.34 3.75
N HIS A 89 -12.49 16.11 2.68
CA HIS A 89 -12.93 16.43 1.32
C HIS A 89 -14.19 15.63 0.94
N LEU A 90 -14.20 14.31 1.17
CA LEU A 90 -15.37 13.46 0.93
C LEU A 90 -16.57 13.89 1.78
N ALA A 91 -16.36 14.24 3.05
CA ALA A 91 -17.41 14.72 3.94
C ALA A 91 -18.05 16.01 3.41
N LYS A 92 -17.24 16.98 2.95
CA LYS A 92 -17.72 18.21 2.33
C LYS A 92 -18.56 17.93 1.08
N GLN A 93 -18.10 17.03 0.19
CA GLN A 93 -18.87 16.63 -1.00
C GLN A 93 -20.23 16.00 -0.64
N ASN A 94 -20.32 15.34 0.52
CA ASN A 94 -21.55 14.75 1.05
C ASN A 94 -22.34 15.70 1.98
N ASN A 95 -21.98 16.98 2.04
CA ASN A 95 -22.62 17.98 2.92
C ASN A 95 -22.69 17.56 4.39
N THR A 96 -21.64 16.90 4.88
CA THR A 96 -21.53 16.38 6.26
C THR A 96 -20.15 16.66 6.86
N THR A 97 -19.88 16.14 8.06
CA THR A 97 -18.56 16.17 8.71
C THR A 97 -17.90 14.79 8.66
N ALA A 98 -16.58 14.72 8.79
CA ALA A 98 -15.84 13.44 8.74
C ALA A 98 -16.35 12.43 9.79
N GLU A 99 -16.72 12.88 10.99
CA GLU A 99 -17.23 12.03 12.07
C GLU A 99 -18.62 11.45 11.77
N LYS A 100 -19.41 12.15 10.95
CA LYS A 100 -20.78 11.76 10.58
C LYS A 100 -20.84 11.04 9.24
N LEU A 101 -19.74 11.01 8.48
CA LEU A 101 -19.69 10.38 7.17
C LEU A 101 -19.78 8.86 7.34
N ASN A 102 -20.86 8.27 6.85
CA ASN A 102 -21.02 6.83 6.82
C ASN A 102 -20.20 6.24 5.66
N LYS A 103 -19.12 5.54 5.99
CA LYS A 103 -18.22 4.91 5.02
C LYS A 103 -18.93 3.93 4.08
N ASN A 104 -20.02 3.29 4.52
CA ASN A 104 -20.79 2.39 3.67
C ASN A 104 -21.47 3.07 2.48
N ASP A 105 -21.70 4.38 2.56
CA ASP A 105 -22.34 5.15 1.50
C ASP A 105 -21.34 5.62 0.43
N LEU A 106 -20.03 5.49 0.70
CA LEU A 106 -18.98 5.85 -0.24
C LEU A 106 -18.88 4.84 -1.41
N SER A 107 -18.43 5.35 -2.56
CA SER A 107 -18.12 4.52 -3.72
C SER A 107 -16.96 3.56 -3.43
N GLY A 108 -16.86 2.49 -4.21
CA GLY A 108 -15.71 1.59 -4.13
C GLY A 108 -14.38 2.31 -4.40
N SER A 109 -14.37 3.29 -5.33
CA SER A 109 -13.18 4.10 -5.64
C SER A 109 -12.73 4.94 -4.46
N ASN A 110 -13.67 5.63 -3.81
CA ASN A 110 -13.37 6.49 -2.67
C ASN A 110 -12.92 5.67 -1.45
N LEU A 111 -13.55 4.51 -1.22
CA LEU A 111 -13.09 3.56 -0.21
C LEU A 111 -11.69 3.05 -0.51
N LEU A 112 -11.37 2.71 -1.76
CA LEU A 112 -10.03 2.22 -2.11
C LEU A 112 -8.97 3.29 -1.84
N CYS A 113 -9.23 4.53 -2.27
CA CYS A 113 -8.31 5.65 -2.06
C CYS A 113 -8.13 5.97 -0.57
N PHE A 114 -9.24 6.05 0.17
CA PHE A 114 -9.20 6.34 1.61
C PHE A 114 -8.48 5.23 2.40
N GLY A 115 -8.82 3.96 2.12
CA GLY A 115 -8.19 2.82 2.78
C GLY A 115 -6.70 2.71 2.47
N TYR A 116 -6.29 2.99 1.23
CA TYR A 116 -4.87 2.98 0.88
C TYR A 116 -4.11 4.14 1.50
N LEU A 117 -4.70 5.35 1.55
CA LEU A 117 -4.13 6.49 2.28
C LEU A 117 -3.96 6.20 3.78
N LEU A 118 -4.95 5.57 4.43
CA LEU A 118 -4.81 5.13 5.82
C LEU A 118 -3.61 4.20 6.01
N ALA A 119 -3.41 3.28 5.05
CA ALA A 119 -2.29 2.35 5.08
C ALA A 119 -0.93 3.05 4.94
N MET A 120 -0.87 4.10 4.11
CA MET A 120 0.33 4.90 3.90
C MET A 120 0.62 5.88 5.04
N ASP A 121 -0.43 6.40 5.69
CA ASP A 121 -0.33 7.31 6.83
C ASP A 121 0.20 6.60 8.08
N ASP A 122 -0.20 5.35 8.32
CA ASP A 122 0.26 4.53 9.45
C ASP A 122 0.33 3.04 9.07
N TYR A 123 1.44 2.65 8.45
CA TYR A 123 1.65 1.26 8.02
C TYR A 123 1.95 0.28 9.16
N PHE A 124 2.09 0.78 10.40
CA PHE A 124 2.22 -0.06 11.60
C PHE A 124 0.83 -0.49 12.10
N ASN A 125 -0.21 0.34 11.93
CA ASN A 125 -1.57 0.07 12.40
C ASN A 125 -2.58 -0.13 11.24
N ILE A 126 -2.50 -1.29 10.58
CA ILE A 126 -3.25 -1.57 9.34
C ILE A 126 -4.71 -2.01 9.55
N ALA A 127 -5.16 -2.25 10.78
CA ALA A 127 -6.47 -2.89 11.02
C ALA A 127 -7.65 -2.15 10.36
N GLU A 128 -7.74 -0.82 10.56
CA GLU A 128 -8.78 0.00 9.94
C GLU A 128 -8.60 0.06 8.42
N SER A 129 -7.40 0.37 7.94
CA SER A 129 -7.08 0.40 6.51
C SER A 129 -7.53 -0.87 5.79
N PHE A 130 -7.23 -2.04 6.38
CA PHE A 130 -7.58 -3.34 5.82
C PHE A 130 -9.10 -3.54 5.72
N GLU A 131 -9.86 -3.12 6.73
CA GLU A 131 -11.33 -3.13 6.69
C GLU A 131 -11.86 -2.25 5.56
N ILE A 132 -11.33 -1.03 5.42
CA ILE A 132 -11.74 -0.09 4.35
C ILE A 132 -11.46 -0.64 2.96
N VAL A 133 -10.24 -1.14 2.70
CA VAL A 133 -9.91 -1.70 1.37
C VAL A 133 -10.64 -3.02 1.10
N THR A 134 -11.09 -3.74 2.14
CA THR A 134 -11.97 -4.91 2.00
C THR A 134 -13.33 -4.48 1.47
N MET A 135 -13.96 -3.46 2.07
CA MET A 135 -15.21 -2.90 1.56
C MET A 135 -15.05 -2.38 0.11
N ALA A 136 -13.92 -1.71 -0.18
CA ALA A 136 -13.61 -1.24 -1.53
C ALA A 136 -13.54 -2.39 -2.54
N LYS A 137 -12.80 -3.46 -2.23
CA LYS A 137 -12.68 -4.68 -3.04
C LYS A 137 -14.04 -5.34 -3.27
N GLU A 138 -14.90 -5.39 -2.26
CA GLU A 138 -16.25 -5.96 -2.39
C GLU A 138 -17.13 -5.15 -3.36
N LYS A 139 -17.07 -3.82 -3.31
CA LYS A 139 -17.76 -2.95 -4.27
C LYS A 139 -17.13 -2.97 -5.66
N LEU A 140 -15.81 -3.21 -5.75
CA LEU A 140 -15.02 -3.28 -6.98
C LEU A 140 -14.63 -4.74 -7.30
N ASN A 141 -15.58 -5.67 -7.18
CA ASN A 141 -15.34 -7.12 -7.17
C ASN A 141 -14.70 -7.71 -8.45
N THR A 142 -14.64 -6.96 -9.55
CA THR A 142 -13.96 -7.36 -10.79
C THR A 142 -12.69 -6.56 -11.09
N SER A 143 -12.37 -5.52 -10.32
CA SER A 143 -11.18 -4.69 -10.55
C SER A 143 -9.93 -5.42 -10.10
N TYR A 144 -8.97 -5.60 -10.99
CA TYR A 144 -7.65 -6.13 -10.64
C TYR A 144 -6.91 -5.17 -9.71
N THR A 145 -6.99 -3.86 -9.97
CA THR A 145 -6.42 -2.79 -9.15
C THR A 145 -6.89 -2.87 -7.71
N ALA A 146 -8.20 -2.95 -7.48
CA ALA A 146 -8.75 -3.02 -6.12
C ALA A 146 -8.30 -4.28 -5.37
N HIS A 147 -8.27 -5.43 -6.06
CA HIS A 147 -7.78 -6.68 -5.49
C HIS A 147 -6.30 -6.63 -5.16
N LEU A 148 -5.47 -6.02 -6.02
CA LEU A 148 -4.04 -5.92 -5.78
C LEU A 148 -3.72 -4.97 -4.64
N VAL A 149 -4.38 -3.81 -4.54
CA VAL A 149 -4.21 -2.90 -3.39
C VAL A 149 -4.65 -3.57 -2.09
N HIS A 150 -5.80 -4.27 -2.08
CA HIS A 150 -6.20 -5.08 -0.93
C HIS A 150 -5.15 -6.13 -0.58
N ALA A 151 -4.54 -6.78 -1.57
CA ALA A 151 -3.47 -7.75 -1.34
C ALA A 151 -2.20 -7.12 -0.76
N ILE A 152 -1.83 -5.90 -1.19
CA ILE A 152 -0.69 -5.16 -0.64
C ILE A 152 -0.92 -4.81 0.83
N VAL A 153 -2.11 -4.28 1.16
CA VAL A 153 -2.49 -3.96 2.55
C VAL A 153 -2.60 -5.22 3.40
N GLY A 154 -3.17 -6.30 2.85
CA GLY A 154 -3.21 -7.61 3.51
C GLY A 154 -1.81 -8.18 3.75
N ALA A 155 -0.90 -8.06 2.80
CA ALA A 155 0.49 -8.46 2.97
C ALA A 155 1.18 -7.67 4.09
N GLN A 156 0.92 -6.36 4.20
CA GLN A 156 1.42 -5.56 5.32
C GLN A 156 0.93 -6.11 6.66
N LYS A 157 -0.35 -6.48 6.74
CA LYS A 157 -0.93 -7.08 7.95
C LYS A 157 -0.26 -8.41 8.32
N GLU A 158 0.13 -9.22 7.34
CA GLU A 158 0.83 -10.51 7.56
C GLU A 158 2.33 -10.35 7.87
N PHE A 159 2.89 -9.14 7.71
CA PHE A 159 4.33 -8.91 7.66
C PHE A 159 5.10 -9.43 8.89
N ASP A 160 4.54 -9.29 10.08
CA ASP A 160 5.19 -9.74 11.32
C ASP A 160 4.80 -11.17 11.74
N TYR A 161 3.88 -11.82 11.03
CA TYR A 161 3.24 -13.06 11.50
C TYR A 161 3.39 -14.23 10.53
N ASN A 162 3.21 -14.03 9.24
CA ASN A 162 3.14 -15.11 8.26
C ASN A 162 3.67 -14.67 6.89
N TRP A 163 4.97 -14.87 6.70
CA TRP A 163 5.64 -14.51 5.46
C TRP A 163 5.15 -15.31 4.24
N CYS A 164 4.76 -16.58 4.40
CA CYS A 164 4.11 -17.29 3.29
C CYS A 164 2.77 -16.64 2.91
N GLY A 165 2.02 -16.12 3.89
CA GLY A 165 0.77 -15.38 3.71
C GLY A 165 0.93 -14.20 2.75
N ILE A 166 2.02 -13.43 2.87
CA ILE A 166 2.34 -12.30 1.98
C ILE A 166 2.35 -12.75 0.51
N TRP A 167 3.09 -13.82 0.21
CA TRP A 167 3.15 -14.35 -1.15
C TRP A 167 1.81 -14.97 -1.58
N GLN A 168 1.15 -15.74 -0.72
CA GLN A 168 -0.11 -16.41 -1.07
C GLN A 168 -1.23 -15.43 -1.41
N ILE A 169 -1.40 -14.37 -0.61
CA ILE A 169 -2.41 -13.33 -0.84
C ILE A 169 -2.16 -12.66 -2.20
N THR A 170 -0.91 -12.28 -2.49
CA THR A 170 -0.53 -11.68 -3.77
C THR A 170 -0.75 -12.64 -4.93
N ARG A 171 -0.29 -13.89 -4.81
CA ARG A 171 -0.45 -14.94 -5.82
C ARG A 171 -1.91 -15.17 -6.18
N ASN A 172 -2.81 -15.18 -5.20
CA ASN A 172 -4.24 -15.38 -5.43
C ASN A 172 -4.83 -14.32 -6.37
N VAL A 173 -4.36 -13.06 -6.29
CA VAL A 173 -4.76 -12.01 -7.25
C VAL A 173 -4.14 -12.27 -8.61
N LEU A 174 -2.83 -12.58 -8.67
CA LEU A 174 -2.10 -12.81 -9.93
C LEU A 174 -2.70 -13.94 -10.77
N THR A 175 -3.19 -15.00 -10.13
CA THR A 175 -3.76 -16.18 -10.79
C THR A 175 -5.27 -16.08 -11.02
N ASN A 176 -5.91 -15.00 -10.57
CA ASN A 176 -7.35 -14.85 -10.73
C ASN A 176 -7.71 -14.29 -12.11
N ASN A 177 -8.03 -15.19 -13.04
CA ASN A 177 -8.39 -14.87 -14.41
C ASN A 177 -9.79 -14.25 -14.57
N SER A 178 -10.61 -14.15 -13.52
CA SER A 178 -11.92 -13.49 -13.59
C SER A 178 -11.85 -11.97 -13.42
N LEU A 179 -10.70 -11.44 -12.96
CA LEU A 179 -10.50 -10.01 -12.75
C LEU A 179 -10.24 -9.28 -14.07
N LYS A 180 -10.88 -8.13 -14.25
CA LYS A 180 -10.57 -7.18 -15.32
C LYS A 180 -9.20 -6.57 -15.06
N ARG A 181 -8.26 -6.79 -15.98
CA ARG A 181 -6.92 -6.20 -15.94
C ARG A 181 -7.00 -4.70 -16.23
N ASP A 182 -7.19 -3.92 -15.17
CA ASP A 182 -7.34 -2.46 -15.18
C ASP A 182 -6.15 -1.73 -14.53
N MET A 183 -4.98 -2.37 -14.49
CA MET A 183 -3.70 -1.81 -14.02
C MET A 183 -2.60 -2.10 -15.04
N ARG A 184 -1.66 -1.16 -15.25
CA ARG A 184 -0.49 -1.34 -16.12
C ARG A 184 0.38 -2.52 -15.68
N THR A 185 0.82 -3.33 -16.65
CA THR A 185 1.69 -4.49 -16.39
C THR A 185 2.97 -4.12 -15.65
N THR A 186 3.57 -2.97 -15.94
CA THR A 186 4.80 -2.49 -15.27
C THR A 186 4.57 -2.18 -13.78
N ALA A 187 3.41 -1.62 -13.43
CA ALA A 187 3.02 -1.43 -12.03
C ALA A 187 2.81 -2.77 -11.31
N ILE A 188 2.11 -3.70 -11.96
CA ILE A 188 1.92 -5.06 -11.43
C ILE A 188 3.27 -5.72 -11.18
N GLN A 189 4.21 -5.60 -12.12
CA GLN A 189 5.54 -6.19 -12.00
C GLN A 189 6.29 -5.64 -10.77
N SER A 190 6.25 -4.34 -10.50
CA SER A 190 6.88 -3.77 -9.30
C SER A 190 6.35 -4.38 -8.01
N VAL A 191 5.03 -4.60 -7.93
CA VAL A 191 4.42 -5.27 -6.76
C VAL A 191 4.91 -6.72 -6.66
N VAL A 192 4.94 -7.45 -7.78
CA VAL A 192 5.40 -8.85 -7.81
C VAL A 192 6.86 -8.98 -7.42
N ASP A 193 7.73 -8.10 -7.93
CA ASP A 193 9.17 -8.14 -7.69
C ASP A 193 9.49 -8.10 -6.19
N TYR A 194 8.72 -7.35 -5.41
CA TYR A 194 8.85 -7.33 -3.96
C TYR A 194 8.18 -8.54 -3.30
N MET A 195 6.91 -8.81 -3.63
CA MET A 195 6.12 -9.84 -2.92
C MET A 195 6.65 -11.26 -3.16
N ILE A 196 7.30 -11.52 -4.31
CA ILE A 196 7.86 -12.84 -4.64
C ILE A 196 9.04 -13.21 -3.75
N LEU A 197 9.70 -12.24 -3.11
CA LEU A 197 10.79 -12.49 -2.14
C LEU A 197 10.31 -13.39 -0.99
N TYR A 198 9.02 -13.36 -0.68
CA TYR A 198 8.44 -14.16 0.40
C TYR A 198 8.02 -15.58 -0.04
N LYS A 199 8.11 -15.90 -1.33
CA LYS A 199 7.70 -17.21 -1.87
C LYS A 199 8.45 -18.37 -1.21
N SER A 200 9.72 -18.20 -0.88
CA SER A 200 10.55 -19.24 -0.25
C SER A 200 10.12 -19.63 1.16
N TYR A 201 9.29 -18.81 1.82
CA TYR A 201 8.76 -19.12 3.15
C TYR A 201 7.51 -20.00 3.10
N CYS A 202 6.96 -20.25 1.91
CA CYS A 202 5.93 -21.25 1.74
C CYS A 202 6.59 -22.62 1.72
N LEU A 203 6.28 -23.45 2.73
CA LEU A 203 6.67 -24.85 2.73
C LEU A 203 6.22 -25.48 1.40
N VAL A 204 7.17 -26.12 0.71
CA VAL A 204 6.90 -26.86 -0.50
C VAL A 204 6.00 -28.02 -0.10
N ALA A 205 4.71 -27.93 -0.38
CA ALA A 205 3.93 -29.14 -0.63
C ALA A 205 4.35 -29.58 -2.03
N GLU A 206 5.33 -30.49 -2.10
CA GLU A 206 5.58 -31.31 -3.29
C GLU A 206 4.32 -32.11 -3.64
#